data_AF-A0A1F8NKR3-F1
#
_entry.id   AF-A0A1F8NKR3-F1
#
_cell.length_a   1.000
_cell.length_b   1.000
_cell.length_c   1.000
_cell.angle_alpha   90.00
_cell.angle_beta   90.00
_cell.angle_gamma   90.00
#
_symmetry.space_group_name_H-M   'P 1'
#
loop_
_entity.id
_entity.type
_entity.pdbx_description
1 polymer ?
#
loop_
_entity_poly.entity_id
_entity_poly.type
_entity_poly.pdbx_seq_one_letter_code
_entity_poly.pdbx_strand_id
1 'polypeptide(L)'
;MSSIRRYDVLDMPDGMITIDSNSAIRLGFVSALFDTDSYLWKDDNAIYISFITSKYPGRGNLSALFNRIWELGFVVKVPTPFAHMEQILTAKGFQRTFEDGDMGECEVWIK
;
A
#
# COMPACT_ATOMS: atom_id res chain seq x y z
N MET A 1 4.29 18.09 17.71
CA MET A 1 4.66 17.49 16.41
C MET A 1 5.61 16.35 16.71
N SER A 2 5.09 15.11 16.78
CA SER A 2 5.89 13.95 17.15
C SER A 2 6.76 13.55 15.97
N SER A 3 8.07 13.65 16.13
CA SER A 3 9.05 13.10 15.20
C SER A 3 8.90 11.57 15.22
N ILE A 4 8.12 11.04 14.29
CA ILE A 4 8.20 9.61 13.94
C ILE A 4 9.64 9.44 13.45
N ARG A 5 10.44 8.74 14.26
CA ARG A 5 11.88 8.65 14.03
C ARG A 5 12.09 7.74 12.82
N ARG A 6 12.97 8.16 11.88
CA ARG A 6 13.48 7.35 10.76
C ARG A 6 13.85 5.90 11.12
N TYR A 7 14.14 5.64 12.40
CA TYR A 7 14.44 4.31 12.93
C TYR A 7 13.28 3.31 12.85
N ASP A 8 12.02 3.74 12.89
CA ASP A 8 10.86 2.83 12.79
C ASP A 8 10.66 2.26 11.36
N VAL A 9 11.19 2.95 10.34
CA VAL A 9 11.09 2.58 8.92
C VAL A 9 12.07 1.45 8.58
N LEU A 10 13.23 1.44 9.25
CA LEU A 10 14.31 0.48 9.01
C LEU A 10 13.99 -0.95 9.51
N ASP A 11 12.96 -1.11 10.33
CA ASP A 11 12.66 -2.37 11.02
C ASP A 11 11.54 -3.19 10.34
N MET A 12 11.04 -2.73 9.18
CA MET A 12 10.07 -3.50 8.39
C MET A 12 10.82 -4.36 7.37
N PRO A 13 10.84 -5.70 7.50
CA PRO A 13 11.52 -6.58 6.55
C PRO A 13 10.80 -6.56 5.19
N ASP A 14 11.57 -6.74 4.13
CA ASP A 14 11.02 -6.98 2.79
C ASP A 14 10.23 -8.29 2.76
N GLY A 15 9.29 -8.37 1.83
CA GLY A 15 8.41 -9.51 1.65
C GLY A 15 6.94 -9.19 1.96
N MET A 16 6.15 -10.26 2.08
CA MET A 16 4.73 -10.17 2.34
C MET A 16 4.46 -9.57 3.71
N ILE A 17 3.64 -8.53 3.76
CA ILE A 17 3.08 -7.99 5.00
C ILE A 17 1.75 -8.71 5.25
N THR A 18 1.79 -9.75 6.07
CA THR A 18 0.59 -10.51 6.45
C THR A 18 -0.38 -9.62 7.23
N ILE A 19 -1.67 -9.71 6.91
CA ILE A 19 -2.74 -9.01 7.63
C ILE A 19 -2.64 -9.28 9.14
N ASP A 20 -2.91 -8.25 9.95
CA ASP A 20 -2.79 -8.28 11.42
C ASP A 20 -1.39 -8.58 12.00
N SER A 21 -0.34 -8.67 11.18
CA SER A 21 1.04 -8.67 11.67
C SER A 21 1.41 -7.33 12.30
N ASN A 22 2.50 -7.28 13.08
CA ASN A 22 2.98 -6.03 13.68
C ASN A 22 3.25 -4.93 12.63
N SER A 23 3.81 -5.29 11.47
CA SER A 23 4.01 -4.37 10.34
C SER A 23 2.69 -3.87 9.77
N ALA A 24 1.72 -4.78 9.59
CA ALA A 24 0.41 -4.45 9.07
C ALA A 24 -0.38 -3.51 10.00
N ILE A 25 -0.35 -3.77 11.31
CA ILE A 25 -0.97 -2.92 12.34
C ILE A 25 -0.37 -1.50 12.30
N ARG A 26 0.95 -1.36 12.15
CA ARG A 26 1.62 -0.04 12.04
C ARG A 26 1.17 0.76 10.81
N LEU A 27 0.80 0.06 9.73
CA LEU A 27 0.25 0.64 8.50
C LEU A 27 -1.27 0.89 8.58
N GLY A 28 -1.95 0.34 9.59
CA GLY A 28 -3.42 0.31 9.64
C GLY A 28 -4.04 -0.74 8.71
N PHE A 29 -3.24 -1.67 8.18
CA PHE A 29 -3.69 -2.80 7.37
C PHE A 29 -4.11 -3.97 8.29
N VAL A 30 -5.37 -3.99 8.68
CA VAL A 30 -5.90 -4.98 9.63
C VAL A 30 -7.19 -5.62 9.11
N SER A 31 -7.45 -6.86 9.51
CA SER A 31 -8.61 -7.64 9.08
C SER A 31 -9.94 -7.04 9.54
N ALA A 32 -9.92 -6.15 10.54
CA ALA A 32 -11.09 -5.36 10.91
C ALA A 32 -11.52 -4.37 9.81
N LEU A 33 -10.61 -3.94 8.95
CA LEU A 33 -10.86 -2.90 7.92
C LEU A 33 -10.79 -3.43 6.49
N PHE A 34 -10.00 -4.48 6.26
CA PHE A 34 -9.75 -5.06 4.94
C PHE A 34 -10.07 -6.55 4.91
N ASP A 35 -10.41 -7.06 3.73
CA ASP A 35 -10.61 -8.48 3.51
C ASP A 35 -9.29 -9.26 3.49
N THR A 36 -9.38 -10.56 3.80
CA THR A 36 -8.21 -11.44 3.93
C THR A 36 -7.52 -11.75 2.61
N ASP A 37 -8.16 -11.45 1.48
CA ASP A 37 -7.62 -11.51 0.14
C ASP A 37 -6.88 -10.21 -0.28
N SER A 38 -6.72 -9.26 0.65
CA SER A 38 -5.90 -8.07 0.43
C SER A 38 -4.43 -8.39 0.67
N TYR A 39 -3.54 -7.87 -0.18
CA TYR A 39 -2.11 -8.13 -0.08
C TYR A 39 -1.29 -6.84 -0.04
N LEU A 40 -0.34 -6.80 0.88
CA LEU A 40 0.72 -5.82 0.93
C LEU A 40 2.06 -6.53 0.81
N TRP A 41 2.97 -5.95 0.04
CA TRP A 41 4.33 -6.45 -0.10
C TRP A 41 5.31 -5.30 0.03
N LYS A 42 6.33 -5.46 0.87
CA LYS A 42 7.42 -4.49 0.98
C LYS A 42 8.58 -4.92 0.11
N ASP A 43 9.11 -3.97 -0.65
CA ASP A 43 10.34 -4.12 -1.42
C ASP A 43 11.15 -2.82 -1.31
N ASP A 44 12.30 -2.89 -0.63
CA ASP A 44 13.16 -1.76 -0.28
C ASP A 44 12.39 -0.59 0.36
N ASN A 45 12.21 0.51 -0.38
CA ASN A 45 11.51 1.72 0.07
C ASN A 45 10.07 1.81 -0.43
N ALA A 46 9.54 0.76 -1.07
CA ALA A 46 8.20 0.72 -1.63
C ALA A 46 7.29 -0.28 -0.90
N ILE A 47 6.01 0.07 -0.80
CA ILE A 47 4.94 -0.83 -0.44
C ILE A 47 4.05 -1.02 -1.67
N TYR A 48 4.04 -2.24 -2.18
CA TYR A 48 3.13 -2.70 -3.22
C TYR A 48 1.77 -3.05 -2.59
N ILE A 49 0.70 -2.58 -3.22
CA ILE A 49 -0.67 -2.76 -2.77
C ILE A 49 -1.44 -3.49 -3.86
N SER A 50 -1.84 -4.72 -3.59
CA SER A 50 -2.51 -5.59 -4.57
C SER A 50 -3.78 -6.18 -3.99
N PHE A 51 -4.81 -6.30 -4.83
CA PHE A 51 -6.12 -6.89 -4.48
C PHE A 51 -6.75 -6.32 -3.19
N ILE A 52 -6.52 -5.04 -2.87
CA ILE A 52 -7.00 -4.50 -1.60
C ILE A 52 -8.50 -4.17 -1.63
N THR A 53 -9.23 -4.83 -0.73
CA THR A 53 -10.68 -4.69 -0.58
C THR A 53 -11.00 -4.20 0.83
N SER A 54 -11.61 -3.02 0.92
CA SER A 54 -12.06 -2.46 2.20
C SER A 54 -13.44 -3.00 2.56
N LYS A 55 -13.59 -3.56 3.76
CA LYS A 55 -14.87 -4.04 4.31
C LYS A 55 -15.92 -2.95 4.47
N TYR A 56 -15.46 -1.70 4.58
CA TYR A 56 -16.31 -0.53 4.67
C TYR A 56 -16.02 0.45 3.51
N PRO A 57 -16.57 0.20 2.31
CA PRO A 57 -16.43 1.11 1.18
C PRO A 57 -16.87 2.54 1.52
N GLY A 58 -16.19 3.54 0.96
CA GLY A 58 -16.53 4.96 1.18
C GLY A 58 -16.12 5.54 2.54
N ARG A 59 -15.55 4.75 3.46
CA ARG A 59 -15.06 5.24 4.77
C ARG A 59 -13.62 5.79 4.75
N GLY A 60 -12.96 5.76 3.60
CA GLY A 60 -11.61 6.29 3.45
C GLY A 60 -10.47 5.39 3.94
N ASN A 61 -10.73 4.12 4.28
CA ASN A 61 -9.71 3.19 4.79
C ASN A 61 -8.49 3.07 3.86
N LEU A 62 -8.71 2.89 2.56
CA LEU A 62 -7.61 2.84 1.58
C LEU A 62 -6.84 4.15 1.51
N SER A 63 -7.54 5.29 1.63
CA SER A 63 -6.89 6.60 1.66
C SER A 63 -6.03 6.79 2.91
N ALA A 64 -6.51 6.32 4.06
CA ALA A 64 -5.77 6.35 5.31
C ALA A 64 -4.52 5.44 5.25
N LEU A 65 -4.64 4.26 4.64
CA LEU A 65 -3.51 3.36 4.40
C LEU A 65 -2.43 4.03 3.55
N PHE A 66 -2.78 4.63 2.41
CA PHE A 66 -1.79 5.35 1.58
C PHE A 66 -1.12 6.49 2.35
N ASN A 67 -1.92 7.30 3.05
CA ASN A 67 -1.39 8.40 3.86
C ASN A 67 -0.41 7.89 4.90
N ARG A 68 -0.74 6.77 5.56
CA ARG A 68 0.11 6.18 6.58
C ARG A 68 1.43 5.67 6.01
N ILE A 69 1.40 5.04 4.84
CA ILE A 69 2.61 4.56 4.14
C ILE A 69 3.51 5.75 3.78
N TRP A 70 2.95 6.83 3.25
CA TRP A 70 3.71 8.06 2.94
C TRP A 70 4.26 8.77 4.17
N GLU A 71 3.50 8.83 5.27
CA GLU A 71 3.98 9.38 6.55
C GLU A 71 5.20 8.61 7.10
N LEU A 72 5.27 7.32 6.80
CA LEU A 72 6.41 6.46 7.14
C LEU A 72 7.56 6.58 6.12
N GLY A 73 7.41 7.38 5.07
CA GLY A 73 8.47 7.66 4.10
C GLY A 73 8.63 6.59 3.01
N PHE A 74 7.67 5.69 2.87
CA PHE A 74 7.65 4.71 1.78
C PHE A 74 6.95 5.27 0.54
N VAL A 75 7.34 4.76 -0.62
CA VAL A 75 6.64 4.92 -1.89
C VAL A 75 5.48 3.93 -1.95
N VAL A 76 4.31 4.36 -2.44
CA VAL A 76 3.21 3.45 -2.73
C VAL A 76 3.26 3.04 -4.19
N LYS A 77 3.22 1.73 -4.44
CA LYS A 77 3.08 1.16 -5.77
C LYS A 77 1.82 0.31 -5.86
N VAL A 78 1.08 0.43 -6.95
CA VAL A 78 -0.17 -0.32 -7.16
C VAL A 78 -0.12 -0.98 -8.53
N PRO A 79 0.23 -2.27 -8.62
CA PRO A 79 0.26 -2.98 -9.88
C PRO A 79 -1.15 -3.33 -10.34
N THR A 80 -1.42 -3.13 -11.63
CA THR A 80 -2.66 -3.54 -12.31
C THR A 80 -3.94 -3.24 -11.51
N PRO A 81 -4.19 -1.97 -11.11
CA PRO A 81 -5.35 -1.62 -10.32
C PRO A 81 -6.66 -1.91 -11.06
N PHE A 82 -7.69 -2.34 -10.34
CA PHE A 82 -9.03 -2.41 -10.91
C PHE A 82 -9.59 -1.01 -11.21
N ALA A 83 -10.52 -0.90 -12.17
CA ALA A 83 -11.04 0.37 -12.68
C ALA A 83 -11.53 1.34 -11.57
N HIS A 84 -12.15 0.86 -10.50
CA HIS A 84 -12.57 1.71 -9.38
C HIS A 84 -11.38 2.25 -8.57
N MET A 85 -10.33 1.44 -8.41
CA MET A 85 -9.10 1.87 -7.76
C MET A 85 -8.37 2.92 -8.58
N GLU A 86 -8.34 2.80 -9.92
CA GLU A 86 -7.75 3.83 -10.80
C GLU A 86 -8.32 5.23 -10.56
N GLN A 87 -9.62 5.35 -10.29
CA GLN A 87 -10.26 6.63 -9.97
C GLN A 87 -9.68 7.23 -8.68
N ILE A 88 -9.49 6.40 -7.65
CA ILE A 88 -8.91 6.80 -6.36
C ILE A 88 -7.44 7.21 -6.57
N LEU A 89 -6.67 6.43 -7.34
CA LEU A 89 -5.27 6.69 -7.63
C LEU A 89 -5.10 8.00 -8.40
N THR A 90 -5.94 8.23 -9.42
CA THR A 90 -5.96 9.47 -10.20
C THR A 90 -6.29 10.67 -9.31
N ALA A 91 -7.35 10.57 -8.49
CA ALA A 91 -7.73 11.65 -7.56
C ALA A 91 -6.63 11.96 -6.53
N LYS A 92 -5.77 10.98 -6.23
CA LYS A 92 -4.62 11.14 -5.34
C LYS A 92 -3.34 11.53 -6.06
N GLY A 93 -3.34 11.67 -7.38
CA GLY A 93 -2.19 12.10 -8.16
C GLY A 93 -1.09 11.04 -8.29
N PHE A 94 -1.46 9.76 -8.30
CA PHE A 94 -0.54 8.69 -8.72
C PHE A 94 -0.19 8.84 -10.20
N GLN A 95 1.01 8.42 -10.57
CA GLN A 95 1.47 8.39 -11.95
C GLN A 95 1.49 6.95 -12.46
N ARG A 96 1.01 6.74 -13.69
CA ARG A 96 1.14 5.45 -14.38
C ARG A 96 2.57 5.28 -14.88
N THR A 97 3.16 4.13 -14.59
CA THR A 97 4.47 3.67 -15.08
C THR A 97 4.38 2.18 -15.44
N PHE A 98 5.48 1.62 -15.89
CA PHE A 98 5.63 0.19 -16.17
C PHE A 98 6.86 -0.36 -15.45
N GLU A 99 6.76 -1.58 -14.95
CA GLU A 99 7.85 -2.31 -14.29
C GLU A 99 7.91 -3.74 -14.82
N ASP A 100 9.12 -4.28 -14.97
CA ASP A 100 9.32 -5.69 -15.29
C ASP A 100 8.95 -6.56 -14.08
N GLY A 101 7.89 -7.36 -14.21
CA GLY A 101 7.49 -8.37 -13.23
C GLY A 101 7.84 -9.80 -13.70
N ASP A 102 7.61 -10.78 -12.82
CA ASP A 102 7.89 -12.20 -13.11
C ASP A 102 7.16 -12.74 -14.35
N MET A 103 6.03 -12.13 -14.70
CA MET A 103 5.19 -12.50 -15.85
C MET A 103 5.37 -11.55 -17.06
N GLY A 104 6.38 -10.67 -17.02
CA GLY A 104 6.64 -9.62 -18.00
C GLY A 104 6.32 -8.22 -17.50
N GLU A 105 6.43 -7.24 -18.38
CA GLU A 105 6.13 -5.83 -18.08
C GLU A 105 4.69 -5.67 -17.60
N CYS A 106 4.50 -4.97 -16.48
CA CYS A 106 3.20 -4.72 -15.86
C CYS A 106 2.99 -3.22 -15.61
N GLU A 107 1.74 -2.77 -15.72
CA GLU A 107 1.36 -1.41 -15.35
C GLU A 107 1.44 -1.27 -13.82
N VAL A 108 2.18 -0.26 -13.37
CA VAL A 108 2.31 0.08 -11.96
C VAL A 108 1.96 1.55 -11.78
N TRP A 109 1.11 1.86 -10.81
CA TRP A 109 0.82 3.24 -10.43
C TRP A 109 1.64 3.62 -9.20
N ILE A 110 2.41 4.69 -9.28
CA ILE A 110 3.40 5.07 -8.27
C ILE A 110 3.14 6.47 -7.68
N LYS A 111 3.35 6.60 -6.36
CA LYS A 111 3.44 7.89 -5.66
C LYS A 111 4.21 7.81 -4.35
#